data_AF-A0A1B1SKP2-F1
#
_entry.id   AF-A0A1B1SKP2-F1
#
_cell.length_a   1.000
_cell.length_b   1.000
_cell.length_c   1.000
_cell.angle_alpha   90.00
_cell.angle_beta   90.00
_cell.angle_gamma   90.00
#
_symmetry.space_group_name_H-M   'P 1'
#
loop_
_entity.id
_entity.type
_entity.pdbx_description
1 polymer ?
#
loop_
_entity_poly.entity_id
_entity_poly.type
_entity_poly.pdbx_seq_one_letter_code
_entity_poly.pdbx_strand_id
1 'polypeptide(L)' 'GSTSTICSDKTGTLTQNRMTVAHMWFDGTITEADTTEDQSGAQFDKSSAGWKALVKIAALCSRAEF' A
#
# COMPACT_ATOMS: atom_id res chain seq x y z
N GLY A 1 -20.15 -11.92 -26.91
CA GLY A 1 -19.98 -10.46 -27.03
C GLY A 1 -19.03 -10.19 -28.18
N SER A 2 -19.30 -9.15 -28.97
CA SER A 2 -18.51 -8.79 -30.16
C SER A 2 -17.56 -7.61 -29.92
N THR A 3 -17.23 -7.32 -28.66
CA THR A 3 -16.32 -6.23 -28.27
C THR A 3 -14.90 -6.54 -28.74
N SER A 4 -14.29 -5.62 -29.46
CA SER A 4 -12.91 -5.73 -29.99
C SER A 4 -11.90 -4.81 -29.31
N THR A 5 -12.34 -3.82 -28.53
CA THR A 5 -11.47 -2.88 -27.79
C THR A 5 -12.20 -2.37 -26.56
N ILE A 6 -11.46 -2.24 -25.45
CA ILE A 6 -11.94 -1.60 -24.22
C ILE A 6 -11.01 -0.42 -23.93
N CYS A 7 -11.59 0.78 -23.86
CA CYS A 7 -10.93 1.97 -23.37
C CYS A 7 -11.50 2.26 -21.98
N SER A 8 -10.69 2.08 -20.93
CA SER A 8 -11.09 2.31 -19.54
C SER A 8 -10.37 3.52 -18.98
N ASP A 9 -11.08 4.28 -18.16
CA ASP A 9 -10.39 5.23 -17.28
C ASP A 9 -9.55 4.48 -16.25
N LYS A 10 -8.52 5.13 -15.73
CA LYS A 10 -7.63 4.56 -14.72
C LYS A 10 -8.17 4.80 -13.32
N THR A 11 -8.40 6.06 -12.95
CA THR A 11 -8.61 6.45 -11.55
C THR A 11 -10.06 6.24 -11.14
N GLY A 12 -10.30 5.36 -10.18
CA GLY A 12 -11.67 5.01 -9.75
C GLY A 12 -12.35 3.97 -10.65
N THR A 13 -11.64 3.43 -11.65
CA THR A 13 -12.08 2.26 -12.44
C THR A 13 -11.08 1.13 -12.36
N LEU A 14 -9.83 1.35 -12.78
CA LEU A 14 -8.76 0.35 -12.63
C LEU A 14 -8.07 0.42 -11.27
N THR A 15 -8.08 1.60 -10.64
CA THR A 15 -7.53 1.83 -9.30
C THR A 15 -8.59 2.33 -8.34
N GLN A 16 -8.35 2.16 -7.04
CA GLN A 16 -9.31 2.47 -5.97
C GLN A 16 -9.54 3.97 -5.74
N ASN A 17 -8.85 4.85 -6.49
CA ASN A 17 -8.82 6.30 -6.24
C ASN A 17 -8.49 6.65 -4.77
N ARG A 18 -7.63 5.86 -4.14
CA ARG A 18 -7.17 6.05 -2.77
C ARG A 18 -5.66 5.84 -2.73
N MET A 19 -4.94 6.76 -2.11
CA MET A 19 -3.52 6.59 -1.87
C MET A 19 -3.32 5.56 -0.76
N THR A 20 -2.63 4.48 -1.09
CA THR A 20 -2.30 3.37 -0.17
C THR A 20 -0.81 3.10 -0.25
N VAL A 21 -0.16 2.86 0.89
CA VAL A 21 1.26 2.51 0.92
C VAL A 21 1.47 1.18 0.20
N ALA A 22 2.39 1.13 -0.76
CA ALA A 22 2.64 -0.07 -1.56
C ALA A 22 3.94 -0.80 -1.17
N HIS A 23 5.00 -0.05 -0.86
CA HIS A 23 6.32 -0.61 -0.55
C HIS A 23 7.02 0.20 0.55
N MET A 24 7.83 -0.47 1.36
CA MET A 24 8.64 0.12 2.42
C MET A 24 10.08 -0.37 2.29
N TRP A 25 11.04 0.47 2.67
CA TRP A 25 12.45 0.09 2.68
C TRP A 25 13.01 0.24 4.09
N PHE A 26 13.48 -0.87 4.66
CA PHE A 26 14.17 -0.93 5.95
C PHE A 26 15.04 -2.18 6.00
N ASP A 27 16.04 -2.20 6.88
CA ASP A 27 16.99 -3.30 7.05
C ASP A 27 17.68 -3.75 5.74
N GLY A 28 17.86 -2.82 4.79
CA GLY A 28 18.50 -3.09 3.49
C GLY A 28 17.64 -3.88 2.51
N THR A 29 16.34 -4.07 2.77
CA THR A 29 15.42 -4.83 1.91
C THR A 29 14.16 -4.03 1.57
N ILE A 30 13.51 -4.39 0.46
CA ILE A 30 12.19 -3.87 0.09
C ILE A 30 11.13 -4.82 0.65
N THR A 31 10.16 -4.26 1.36
CA THR A 31 9.00 -4.98 1.89
C THR A 31 7.73 -4.49 1.19
N GLU A 32 6.96 -5.40 0.60
CA GLU A 32 5.67 -5.10 -0.03
C GLU A 32 4.56 -4.98 1.03
N ALA A 33 3.68 -3.99 0.86
CA ALA A 33 2.49 -3.81 1.67
C ALA A 33 1.26 -4.28 0.89
N ASP A 34 0.27 -4.78 1.63
CA ASP A 34 -1.02 -5.12 1.04
C ASP A 34 -1.77 -3.86 0.59
N THR A 35 -2.10 -3.82 -0.70
CA THR A 35 -2.84 -2.72 -1.33
C THR A 35 -4.27 -3.10 -1.69
N THR A 36 -4.71 -4.33 -1.40
CA THR A 36 -6.07 -4.80 -1.66
C THR A 36 -7.09 -4.14 -0.73
N GLU A 37 -8.31 -3.95 -1.22
CA GLU A 37 -9.38 -3.33 -0.43
C GLU A 37 -9.85 -4.20 0.73
N ASP A 38 -9.75 -5.52 0.58
CA ASP A 38 -10.22 -6.54 1.53
C ASP A 38 -9.09 -7.13 2.39
N GLN A 39 -7.87 -6.57 2.28
CA GLN A 39 -6.68 -7.01 3.00
C GLN A 39 -6.36 -8.50 2.79
N SER A 40 -6.58 -8.98 1.57
CA SER A 40 -6.34 -10.37 1.15
C SER A 40 -4.91 -10.62 0.64
N GLY A 41 -4.07 -9.59 0.60
CA GLY A 41 -2.69 -9.67 0.12
C GLY A 41 -1.72 -10.28 1.12
N ALA A 42 -0.46 -10.41 0.68
CA ALA A 42 0.60 -10.98 1.51
C ALA A 42 0.93 -10.08 2.71
N GLN A 43 1.06 -10.69 3.89
CA GLN A 43 1.53 -10.02 5.10
C GLN A 43 3.06 -10.04 5.16
N PHE A 44 3.65 -9.04 5.82
CA PHE A 44 5.08 -8.94 6.06
C PHE A 44 5.43 -9.02 7.55
N ASP A 45 6.69 -9.32 7.87
CA ASP A 45 7.15 -9.38 9.25
C ASP A 45 7.23 -7.99 9.90
N LYS A 46 6.58 -7.85 11.06
CA LYS A 46 6.52 -6.62 11.87
C LYS A 46 7.39 -6.71 13.13
N SER A 47 8.19 -7.77 13.27
CA SER A 47 9.03 -7.99 14.45
C SER A 47 10.30 -7.13 14.45
N SER A 48 10.81 -6.75 13.27
CA SER A 48 12.03 -5.98 13.07
C SER A 48 12.06 -4.67 13.87
N ALA A 49 13.24 -4.33 14.38
CA ALA A 49 13.52 -3.04 15.00
C ALA A 49 13.45 -1.87 13.99
N GLY A 50 13.93 -2.07 12.77
CA GLY A 50 13.86 -1.09 11.69
C GLY A 50 12.41 -0.73 11.35
N TRP A 51 11.54 -1.75 11.25
CA TRP A 51 10.10 -1.55 11.08
C TRP A 51 9.48 -0.75 12.24
N LYS A 52 9.78 -1.13 13.50
CA LYS A 52 9.23 -0.46 14.69
C LYS A 52 9.63 1.02 14.76
N ALA A 53 10.85 1.37 14.36
CA ALA A 53 11.29 2.75 14.28
C ALA A 53 10.56 3.51 13.17
N LEU A 54 10.46 2.90 11.97
CA LEU A 54 9.78 3.49 10.81
C LEU A 54 8.31 3.79 11.10
N VAL A 55 7.56 2.81 11.63
CA VAL A 55 6.12 2.98 11.91
C VAL A 55 5.87 4.03 12.98
N LYS A 56 6.76 4.15 13.97
CA LYS A 56 6.69 5.21 14.99
C LYS A 56 6.87 6.59 14.38
N ILE A 57 7.82 6.76 13.46
CA ILE A 57 8.02 8.04 12.74
C ILE A 57 6.80 8.36 11.88
N ALA A 58 6.29 7.38 11.12
CA ALA A 58 5.13 7.57 10.26
C ALA A 58 3.87 7.99 11.04
N ALA A 59 3.65 7.41 12.22
CA ALA A 59 2.52 7.75 13.08
C ALA A 59 2.66 9.11 13.77
N LEU A 60 3.86 9.46 14.27
CA LEU A 60 4.07 10.70 15.04
C LEU A 60 4.35 11.93 14.16
N CYS A 61 4.99 11.75 13.01
CA CYS A 61 5.36 12.83 12.09
C CYS A 61 4.27 13.04 11.03
N SER A 62 3.00 13.01 11.45
CA SER A 62 1.85 13.21 10.58
C SER A 62 0.88 14.20 11.23
N ARG A 63 0.12 14.91 10.39
CA ARG A 63 -1.04 15.73 10.83
C ARG A 63 -2.37 15.04 10.53
N ALA A 64 -2.34 13.79 10.08
CA ALA A 64 -3.55 13.00 9.86
C ALA A 64 -4.13 12.58 11.22
N GLU A 65 -5.45 12.65 11.31
CA GLU A 65 -6.23 12.22 12.48
C GLU A 65 -7.06 10.97 12.11
N PHE A 66 -7.46 10.21 13.12
CA PHE A 66 -8.23 8.96 13.00
C PHE A 66 -9.73 9.18 13.20
#